data_AF-A0A2S2QJW8-F1
#
_entry.id   AF-A0A2S2QJW8-F1
#
_cell.length_a   1.000
_cell.length_b   1.000
_cell.length_c   1.000
_cell.angle_alpha   90.00
_cell.angle_beta   90.00
_cell.angle_gamma   90.00
#
_symmetry.space_group_name_H-M   'P 1'
#
loop_
_entity.id
_entity.type
_entity.pdbx_description
1 polymer ?
#
loop_
_entity_poly.entity_id
_entity_poly.type
_entity_poly.pdbx_seq_one_letter_code
_entity_poly.pdbx_strand_id
1 'polypeptide(L)'
;MRFINQEVKLTVDNVDRYSSATPQESRHGPLLPNTIRALIVGHSGCGKTNLVFALLTNINGIRFHNVYIYSKTLDQPKYKMLCDILKDIDGVQLFTFYDNEEVIPPEKALPNSVFIFDDIICENQNIVRSYFSRGRHNRIDVCYLAQSFSRVPKQLLRDNSNFIVLFKQDETNLKHVYLDH
;
A
#
# COMPACT_ATOMS: atom_id res chain seq x y z
N MET A 1 0.13 25.55 24.27
CA MET A 1 0.44 24.42 25.18
C MET A 1 1.69 24.79 25.97
N ARG A 2 1.65 24.79 27.31
CA ARG A 2 2.82 25.12 28.14
C ARG A 2 3.52 23.81 28.49
N PHE A 3 4.68 23.54 27.89
CA PHE A 3 5.46 22.35 28.22
C PHE A 3 6.07 22.53 29.61
N ILE A 4 5.70 21.67 30.56
CA ILE A 4 6.28 21.63 31.90
C ILE A 4 7.30 20.50 31.91
N ASN A 5 8.57 20.86 32.13
CA ASN A 5 9.63 19.87 32.27
C ASN A 5 9.48 19.16 33.62
N GLN A 6 9.36 17.84 33.60
CA GLN A 6 9.31 17.03 34.82
C GLN A 6 10.73 16.92 35.41
N GLU A 7 10.84 17.05 36.74
CA GLU A 7 12.12 16.92 37.46
C GLU A 7 12.62 15.47 37.44
N VAL A 8 11.70 14.50 37.49
CA VAL A 8 12.01 13.07 37.37
C VAL A 8 11.72 12.62 35.94
N LYS A 9 12.70 11.97 35.30
CA LYS A 9 12.57 11.45 33.93
C LYS A 9 12.90 9.97 33.90
N LEU A 10 12.11 9.22 33.15
CA LEU A 10 12.44 7.85 32.77
C LEU A 10 13.35 7.91 31.54
N THR A 11 14.54 7.30 31.63
CA THR A 11 15.41 7.13 30.45
C THR A 11 14.76 6.11 29.53
N VAL A 12 14.38 6.54 28.32
CA VAL A 12 13.85 5.66 27.29
C VAL A 12 14.96 5.42 26.28
N ASP A 13 15.70 4.33 26.46
CA ASP A 13 16.68 3.90 25.48
C ASP A 13 15.98 3.29 24.26
N ASN A 14 16.45 3.65 23.06
CA ASN A 14 15.96 3.02 21.84
C ASN A 14 16.52 1.60 21.76
N VAL A 15 15.69 0.61 22.12
CA VAL A 15 16.07 -0.80 22.15
C VAL A 15 16.27 -1.38 20.73
N ASP A 16 15.72 -0.75 19.70
CA ASP A 16 15.87 -1.19 18.30
C ASP A 16 17.34 -1.25 17.87
N ARG A 17 18.20 -0.41 18.48
CA ARG A 17 19.65 -0.41 18.26
C ARG A 17 20.33 -1.73 18.66
N TYR A 18 19.75 -2.47 19.61
CA TYR A 18 20.28 -3.76 20.06
C TYR A 18 19.68 -4.94 19.28
N SER A 19 18.53 -4.73 18.62
CA SER A 19 17.81 -5.74 17.84
C SER A 19 18.33 -5.84 16.40
N SER A 20 18.85 -4.75 15.83
CA SER A 20 19.36 -4.71 14.46
C SER A 20 20.87 -5.04 14.42
N ALA A 21 21.23 -6.31 14.59
CA ALA A 21 22.62 -6.75 14.35
C ALA A 21 23.02 -6.70 12.85
N THR A 22 22.05 -6.43 11.96
CA THR A 22 22.28 -6.19 10.53
C THR A 22 21.60 -4.88 10.11
N PRO A 23 22.27 -4.02 9.32
CA PRO A 23 21.60 -2.94 8.62
C PRO A 23 20.42 -3.54 7.85
N GLN A 24 19.22 -2.99 8.04
CA GLN A 24 18.05 -3.46 7.30
C GLN A 24 18.27 -3.03 5.84
N GLU A 25 18.79 -3.94 5.01
CA GLU A 25 19.00 -3.67 3.59
C GLU A 25 17.71 -3.15 2.97
N SER A 26 17.81 -2.07 2.18
CA SER A 26 16.67 -1.47 1.50
C SER A 26 16.02 -2.51 0.60
N ARG A 27 14.81 -2.97 0.94
CA ARG A 27 14.13 -4.00 0.14
C ARG A 27 13.73 -3.46 -1.23
N HIS A 28 13.36 -2.19 -1.30
CA HIS A 28 12.88 -1.55 -2.51
C HIS A 28 13.90 -0.57 -3.07
N GLY A 29 13.58 0.03 -4.21
CA GLY A 29 14.42 1.09 -4.76
C GLY A 29 14.62 2.24 -3.75
N PRO A 30 15.69 3.06 -3.91
CA PRO A 30 16.13 4.01 -2.89
C PRO A 30 15.12 5.07 -2.45
N LEU A 31 14.07 5.30 -3.27
CA LEU A 31 13.02 6.28 -3.01
C LEU A 31 11.81 5.70 -2.25
N LEU A 32 11.80 4.40 -1.99
CA LEU A 32 10.67 3.69 -1.40
C LEU A 32 10.99 3.21 0.02
N PRO A 33 10.03 3.27 0.96
CA PRO A 33 10.23 2.75 2.31
C PRO A 33 10.34 1.24 2.30
N ASN A 34 10.98 0.63 3.31
CA ASN A 34 11.14 -0.83 3.39
C ASN A 34 9.82 -1.62 3.39
N THR A 35 8.73 -1.01 3.86
CA THR A 35 7.37 -1.53 3.79
C THR A 35 6.46 -0.45 3.23
N ILE A 36 5.61 -0.77 2.26
CA ILE A 36 4.75 0.17 1.56
C ILE A 36 3.29 -0.10 1.90
N ARG A 37 2.60 0.94 2.37
CA ARG A 37 1.15 1.02 2.49
C ARG A 37 0.71 2.23 1.70
N ALA A 38 0.62 2.01 0.41
CA ALA A 38 0.41 3.02 -0.60
C ALA A 38 -1.07 3.36 -0.73
N LEU A 39 -1.38 4.65 -0.62
CA LEU A 39 -2.68 5.20 -0.98
C LEU A 39 -2.53 6.07 -2.23
N ILE A 40 -3.06 5.59 -3.35
CA ILE A 40 -2.95 6.22 -4.66
C ILE A 40 -4.31 6.81 -5.03
N VAL A 41 -4.43 8.13 -4.99
CA VAL A 41 -5.72 8.83 -5.16
C VAL A 41 -5.74 9.66 -6.42
N GLY A 42 -6.83 9.57 -7.16
CA GLY A 42 -6.97 10.23 -8.46
C GLY A 42 -8.28 9.90 -9.15
N HIS A 43 -8.85 10.86 -9.87
CA HIS A 43 -10.02 10.65 -10.73
C HIS A 43 -9.84 9.46 -11.71
N SER A 44 -10.93 8.94 -12.27
CA SER A 44 -10.82 7.90 -13.30
C SER A 44 -9.96 8.40 -14.48
N GLY A 45 -9.11 7.52 -15.02
CA GLY A 45 -8.23 7.86 -16.16
C GLY A 45 -6.99 8.71 -15.84
N CYS A 46 -6.76 9.17 -14.60
CA CYS A 46 -5.61 10.06 -14.29
C CYS A 46 -4.23 9.37 -14.29
N GLY A 47 -4.16 8.04 -14.42
CA GLY A 47 -2.90 7.30 -14.48
C GLY A 47 -2.53 6.47 -13.25
N LYS A 48 -3.43 6.29 -12.26
CA LYS A 48 -3.17 5.45 -11.06
C LYS A 48 -2.61 4.07 -11.40
N THR A 49 -3.27 3.34 -12.30
CA THR A 49 -2.83 2.00 -12.74
C THR A 49 -1.49 2.06 -13.47
N ASN A 50 -1.21 3.12 -14.23
CA ASN A 50 0.09 3.31 -14.88
C ASN A 50 1.22 3.51 -13.85
N LEU A 51 0.93 4.22 -12.76
CA LEU A 51 1.88 4.35 -11.65
C LEU A 51 2.15 3.00 -10.98
N VAL A 52 1.11 2.20 -10.71
CA VAL A 52 1.28 0.84 -10.18
C VAL A 52 2.14 0.02 -11.13
N PHE A 53 1.87 0.06 -12.44
CA PHE A 53 2.67 -0.62 -13.45
C PHE A 53 4.14 -0.20 -13.39
N ALA A 54 4.42 1.11 -13.31
CA ALA A 54 5.79 1.61 -13.19
C ALA A 54 6.46 1.16 -11.89
N LEU A 55 5.72 1.14 -10.77
CA LEU A 55 6.22 0.67 -9.49
C LEU A 55 6.54 -0.83 -9.50
N LEU A 56 5.79 -1.65 -10.25
CA LEU A 56 6.03 -3.09 -10.32
C LEU A 56 7.13 -3.49 -11.30
N THR A 57 7.35 -2.71 -12.37
CA THR A 57 8.24 -3.09 -13.48
C THR A 57 9.59 -2.38 -13.47
N ASN A 58 9.72 -1.26 -12.74
CA ASN A 58 10.97 -0.51 -12.71
C ASN A 58 12.00 -1.16 -11.77
N ILE A 59 13.29 -1.12 -12.16
CA ILE A 59 14.43 -1.56 -11.34
C ILE A 59 14.50 -0.83 -9.97
N ASN A 60 14.02 0.41 -9.89
CA ASN A 60 13.94 1.19 -8.65
C ASN A 60 12.55 1.13 -8.01
N GLY A 61 11.72 0.17 -8.42
CA GLY A 61 10.36 -0.02 -7.95
C GLY A 61 10.25 -0.91 -6.71
N ILE A 62 9.05 -1.45 -6.53
CA ILE A 62 8.69 -2.40 -5.48
C ILE A 62 9.31 -3.75 -5.84
N ARG A 63 9.89 -4.41 -4.85
CA ARG A 63 10.47 -5.75 -4.98
C ARG A 63 9.55 -6.77 -4.33
N PHE A 64 9.17 -7.79 -5.08
CA PHE A 64 8.19 -8.79 -4.68
C PHE A 64 8.49 -10.14 -5.36
N HIS A 65 7.96 -11.21 -4.78
CA HIS A 65 7.89 -12.53 -5.40
C HIS A 65 6.46 -12.90 -5.77
N ASN A 66 5.46 -12.32 -5.09
CA ASN A 66 4.06 -12.61 -5.35
C ASN A 66 3.26 -11.32 -5.52
N VAL A 67 2.34 -11.33 -6.48
CA VAL A 67 1.43 -10.24 -6.76
C VAL A 67 0.01 -10.73 -6.54
N TYR A 68 -0.73 -10.01 -5.72
CA TYR A 68 -2.15 -10.23 -5.50
C TYR A 68 -2.91 -9.01 -6.02
N ILE A 69 -3.95 -9.22 -6.82
CA ILE A 69 -4.78 -8.14 -7.37
C ILE A 69 -6.24 -8.42 -7.04
N TYR A 70 -6.86 -7.56 -6.25
CA TYR A 70 -8.30 -7.56 -6.05
C TYR A 70 -8.90 -6.34 -6.74
N SER A 71 -9.70 -6.60 -7.78
CA SER A 71 -10.43 -5.55 -8.49
C SER A 71 -11.73 -6.03 -9.10
N LYS A 72 -12.74 -5.15 -9.12
CA LYS A 72 -13.97 -5.34 -9.89
C LYS A 72 -13.81 -5.08 -11.38
N THR A 73 -12.62 -4.68 -11.82
CA THR A 73 -12.34 -4.30 -13.22
C THR A 73 -11.20 -5.09 -13.86
N LEU A 74 -10.93 -6.31 -13.36
CA LEU A 74 -9.88 -7.19 -13.89
C LEU A 74 -10.01 -7.48 -15.40
N ASP A 75 -11.22 -7.41 -15.95
CA ASP A 75 -11.48 -7.61 -17.39
C ASP A 75 -10.98 -6.49 -18.29
N GLN A 76 -10.64 -5.32 -17.73
CA GLN A 76 -10.15 -4.19 -18.49
C GLN A 76 -8.82 -4.53 -19.19
N PRO A 77 -8.60 -4.05 -20.44
CA PRO A 77 -7.40 -4.38 -21.22
C PRO A 77 -6.07 -4.09 -20.50
N LYS A 78 -6.03 -3.05 -19.67
CA LYS A 78 -4.83 -2.69 -18.90
C LYS A 78 -4.45 -3.73 -17.84
N TYR A 79 -5.44 -4.31 -17.16
CA TYR A 79 -5.20 -5.37 -16.20
C TYR A 79 -4.81 -6.67 -16.88
N LYS A 80 -5.43 -7.00 -18.02
CA LYS A 80 -5.01 -8.13 -18.85
C LYS A 80 -3.54 -8.02 -19.26
N MET A 81 -3.15 -6.87 -19.82
CA MET A 81 -1.76 -6.58 -20.17
C MET A 81 -0.80 -6.68 -18.97
N LEU A 82 -1.18 -6.14 -17.80
CA LEU A 82 -0.37 -6.25 -16.58
C LEU A 82 -0.21 -7.72 -16.17
N CYS A 83 -1.30 -8.48 -16.16
CA CYS A 83 -1.29 -9.90 -15.80
C CYS A 83 -0.42 -10.72 -16.75
N ASP A 84 -0.47 -10.45 -18.05
CA ASP A 84 0.35 -11.15 -19.05
C ASP A 84 1.83 -10.87 -18.82
N ILE A 85 2.22 -9.61 -18.62
CA ILE A 85 3.61 -9.23 -18.31
C ILE A 85 4.10 -9.89 -17.03
N LEU A 86 3.28 -9.94 -15.98
CA LEU A 86 3.67 -10.52 -14.69
C LEU A 86 3.79 -12.05 -14.75
N LYS A 87 2.99 -12.73 -15.58
CA LYS A 87 3.07 -14.18 -15.77
C LYS A 87 4.34 -14.61 -16.50
N ASP A 88 4.87 -13.76 -17.38
CA ASP A 88 6.09 -14.03 -18.14
C ASP A 88 7.37 -13.82 -17.32
N ILE A 89 7.27 -13.27 -16.11
CA ILE A 89 8.42 -13.06 -15.22
C ILE A 89 8.67 -14.33 -14.39
N ASP A 90 9.83 -14.95 -14.61
CA ASP A 90 10.22 -16.17 -13.90
C ASP A 90 10.27 -15.97 -12.38
N GLY A 91 9.72 -16.93 -11.64
CA GLY A 91 9.63 -16.90 -10.18
C GLY A 91 8.59 -15.94 -9.58
N VAL A 92 7.85 -15.18 -10.39
CA VAL A 92 6.73 -14.35 -9.89
C VAL A 92 5.42 -15.14 -9.91
N GLN A 93 4.70 -15.12 -8.79
CA GLN A 93 3.36 -15.71 -8.70
C GLN A 93 2.29 -14.63 -8.75
N LEU A 94 1.26 -14.81 -9.59
CA LEU A 94 0.15 -13.89 -9.74
C LEU A 94 -1.17 -14.52 -9.27
N PHE A 95 -1.87 -13.81 -8.39
CA PHE A 95 -3.17 -14.18 -7.86
C PHE A 95 -4.16 -13.04 -8.09
N THR A 96 -5.34 -13.34 -8.63
CA THR A 96 -6.37 -12.34 -8.91
C THR A 96 -7.68 -12.71 -8.23
N PHE A 97 -8.37 -11.72 -7.66
CA PHE A 97 -9.67 -11.89 -7.00
C PHE A 97 -10.67 -10.92 -7.60
N TYR A 98 -11.88 -11.41 -7.88
CA TYR A 98 -12.99 -10.57 -8.32
C TYR A 98 -13.95 -10.27 -7.17
N ASP A 99 -14.10 -11.21 -6.22
CA ASP A 99 -15.04 -11.10 -5.11
C ASP A 99 -14.34 -10.97 -3.76
N ASN A 100 -15.00 -10.29 -2.82
CA ASN A 100 -14.42 -9.95 -1.53
C ASN A 100 -14.15 -11.19 -0.69
N GLU A 101 -15.03 -12.19 -0.82
CA GLU A 101 -15.05 -13.44 -0.09
C GLU A 101 -13.88 -14.36 -0.48
N GLU A 102 -13.34 -14.19 -1.69
CA GLU A 102 -12.19 -14.93 -2.18
C GLU A 102 -10.86 -14.38 -1.65
N VAL A 103 -10.87 -13.12 -1.19
CA VAL A 103 -9.66 -12.43 -0.75
C VAL A 103 -9.14 -13.05 0.54
N ILE A 104 -7.95 -13.63 0.46
CA ILE A 104 -7.29 -14.22 1.63
C ILE A 104 -6.87 -13.14 2.63
N PRO A 105 -6.91 -13.44 3.95
CA PRO A 105 -6.38 -12.54 4.97
C PRO A 105 -4.85 -12.48 4.93
N PRO A 106 -4.22 -11.40 5.45
CA PRO A 106 -2.78 -11.18 5.35
C PRO A 106 -1.94 -12.30 6.00
N GLU A 107 -2.50 -13.02 6.98
CA GLU A 107 -1.84 -14.17 7.64
C GLU A 107 -1.67 -15.38 6.71
N LYS A 108 -2.48 -15.48 5.66
CA LYS A 108 -2.43 -16.57 4.67
C LYS A 108 -1.69 -16.19 3.38
N ALA A 109 -1.48 -14.89 3.15
CA ALA A 109 -0.73 -14.43 1.99
C ALA A 109 0.75 -14.78 2.14
N LEU A 110 1.39 -15.09 1.01
CA LEU A 110 2.81 -15.42 0.98
C LEU A 110 3.65 -14.18 1.38
N PRO A 111 4.83 -14.35 1.99
CA PRO A 111 5.71 -13.24 2.33
C PRO A 111 6.33 -12.61 1.08
N ASN A 112 6.87 -11.40 1.22
CA ASN A 112 7.48 -10.62 0.13
C ASN A 112 6.51 -10.43 -1.06
N SER A 113 5.29 -10.04 -0.73
CA SER A 113 4.21 -9.89 -1.70
C SER A 113 3.78 -8.45 -1.83
N VAL A 114 3.19 -8.10 -2.98
CA VAL A 114 2.47 -6.85 -3.17
C VAL A 114 1.00 -7.14 -3.42
N PHE A 115 0.13 -6.45 -2.68
CA PHE A 115 -1.32 -6.57 -2.76
C PHE A 115 -1.92 -5.30 -3.33
N ILE A 116 -2.62 -5.40 -4.45
CA ILE A 116 -3.24 -4.28 -5.14
C ILE A 116 -4.75 -4.36 -4.97
N PHE A 117 -5.31 -3.30 -4.42
CA PHE A 117 -6.74 -3.08 -4.27
C PHE A 117 -7.15 -1.97 -5.23
N ASP A 118 -7.96 -2.27 -6.25
CA ASP A 118 -8.42 -1.25 -7.20
C ASP A 118 -9.90 -1.36 -7.50
N ASP A 119 -10.57 -0.22 -7.54
CA ASP A 119 -12.00 -0.09 -7.79
C ASP A 119 -12.90 -0.92 -6.85
N ILE A 120 -12.47 -1.06 -5.59
CA ILE A 120 -13.20 -1.79 -4.54
C ILE A 120 -13.71 -0.87 -3.43
N ILE A 121 -13.84 0.45 -3.67
CA ILE A 121 -14.24 1.41 -2.62
C ILE A 121 -15.66 1.15 -2.07
N CYS A 122 -16.54 0.55 -2.86
CA CYS A 122 -17.90 0.20 -2.46
C CYS A 122 -18.00 -1.17 -1.77
N GLU A 123 -16.90 -1.94 -1.75
CA GLU A 123 -16.84 -3.27 -1.15
C GLU A 123 -16.61 -3.21 0.36
N ASN A 124 -16.63 -4.37 1.01
CA ASN A 124 -16.27 -4.47 2.41
C ASN A 124 -14.79 -4.12 2.64
N GLN A 125 -14.54 -3.01 3.34
CA GLN A 125 -13.19 -2.48 3.59
C GLN A 125 -12.45 -3.18 4.73
N ASN A 126 -13.06 -4.12 5.44
CA ASN A 126 -12.43 -4.79 6.59
C ASN A 126 -11.16 -5.56 6.21
N ILE A 127 -11.16 -6.19 5.03
CA ILE A 127 -9.99 -6.90 4.53
C ILE A 127 -8.84 -5.92 4.23
N VAL A 128 -9.13 -4.81 3.54
CA VAL A 128 -8.15 -3.76 3.23
C VAL A 128 -7.56 -3.17 4.52
N ARG A 129 -8.40 -2.89 5.51
CA ARG A 129 -7.97 -2.41 6.84
C ARG A 129 -7.01 -3.37 7.52
N SER A 130 -7.27 -4.67 7.41
CA SER A 130 -6.39 -5.71 7.93
C SER A 130 -5.03 -5.69 7.25
N TYR A 131 -5.00 -5.57 5.92
CA TYR A 131 -3.75 -5.45 5.15
C TYR A 131 -2.93 -4.20 5.52
N PHE A 132 -3.56 -3.03 5.64
CA PHE A 132 -2.86 -1.80 6.06
C PHE A 132 -2.36 -1.85 7.51
N SER A 133 -3.03 -2.61 8.38
CA SER A 133 -2.65 -2.70 9.79
C SER A 133 -1.58 -3.78 10.04
N ARG A 134 -1.75 -4.96 9.43
CA ARG A 134 -1.01 -6.19 9.76
C ARG A 134 -0.08 -6.68 8.65
N GLY A 135 -0.28 -6.25 7.39
CA GLY A 135 0.47 -6.76 6.23
C GLY A 135 2.00 -6.62 6.36
N ARG A 136 2.46 -5.53 6.99
CA ARG A 136 3.90 -5.29 7.21
C ARG A 136 4.62 -6.40 8.00
N HIS A 137 3.92 -7.08 8.91
CA HIS A 137 4.53 -8.15 9.72
C HIS A 137 4.88 -9.37 8.86
N ASN A 138 4.16 -9.56 7.76
CA ASN A 138 4.40 -10.62 6.78
C ASN A 138 5.17 -10.12 5.54
N ARG A 139 5.78 -8.93 5.60
CA ARG A 139 6.47 -8.29 4.46
C ARG A 139 5.57 -8.15 3.22
N ILE A 140 4.31 -7.77 3.46
CA ILE A 140 3.33 -7.54 2.40
C ILE A 140 3.21 -6.03 2.18
N ASP A 141 3.53 -5.59 0.97
CA ASP A 141 3.24 -4.25 0.47
C ASP A 141 1.82 -4.16 0.00
N VAL A 142 1.20 -3.01 0.19
CA VAL A 142 -0.20 -2.81 -0.14
C VAL A 142 -0.33 -1.53 -0.96
N CYS A 143 -1.03 -1.61 -2.08
CA CYS A 143 -1.39 -0.48 -2.92
C CYS A 143 -2.91 -0.39 -2.98
N TYR A 144 -3.49 0.68 -2.45
CA TYR A 144 -4.91 0.96 -2.55
C TYR A 144 -5.18 2.13 -3.48
N LEU A 145 -5.90 1.86 -4.56
CA LEU A 145 -6.24 2.84 -5.58
C LEU A 145 -7.66 3.33 -5.31
N ALA A 146 -7.77 4.63 -5.06
CA ALA A 146 -9.05 5.28 -4.76
C ALA A 146 -9.30 6.45 -5.72
N GLN A 147 -10.57 6.72 -6.00
CA GLN A 147 -10.93 7.87 -6.85
C GLN A 147 -10.88 9.20 -6.09
N SER A 148 -11.22 9.17 -4.80
CA SER A 148 -11.31 10.35 -3.94
C SER A 148 -10.75 10.02 -2.56
N PHE A 149 -9.95 10.93 -2.00
CA PHE A 149 -9.27 10.75 -0.72
C PHE A 149 -10.26 10.75 0.45
N SER A 150 -11.27 11.63 0.39
CA SER A 150 -12.29 11.78 1.44
C SER A 150 -13.16 10.53 1.61
N ARG A 151 -13.35 9.74 0.54
CA ARG A 151 -14.10 8.48 0.58
C ARG A 151 -13.33 7.33 1.26
N VAL A 152 -12.01 7.44 1.36
CA VAL A 152 -11.19 6.40 1.99
C VAL A 152 -11.36 6.48 3.51
N PRO A 153 -11.75 5.39 4.19
CA PRO A 153 -11.87 5.36 5.64
C PRO A 153 -10.61 5.92 6.34
N LYS A 154 -10.78 6.88 7.25
CA LYS A 154 -9.64 7.47 7.98
C LYS A 154 -8.94 6.41 8.83
N GLN A 155 -9.74 5.80 9.71
CA GLN A 155 -9.27 4.80 10.65
C GLN A 155 -8.72 3.58 9.91
N LEU A 156 -7.50 3.20 10.26
CA LEU A 156 -6.76 2.03 9.78
C LEU A 156 -6.30 2.05 8.31
N LEU A 157 -6.76 2.97 7.46
CA LEU A 157 -6.26 3.11 6.08
C LEU A 157 -5.43 4.38 5.92
N ARG A 158 -6.06 5.57 5.98
CA ARG A 158 -5.34 6.85 5.79
C ARG A 158 -4.26 7.04 6.86
N ASP A 159 -4.60 6.83 8.13
CA ASP A 159 -3.66 6.98 9.25
C ASP A 159 -2.49 5.97 9.20
N ASN A 160 -2.67 4.82 8.54
CA ASN A 160 -1.64 3.79 8.38
C ASN A 160 -0.86 3.90 7.06
N SER A 161 -1.30 4.79 6.15
CA SER A 161 -0.63 4.97 4.86
C SER A 161 0.72 5.65 5.09
N ASN A 162 1.78 5.10 4.50
CA ASN A 162 3.13 5.66 4.60
C ASN A 162 3.70 6.09 3.25
N PHE A 163 2.94 5.87 2.17
CA PHE A 163 3.26 6.32 0.83
C PHE A 163 1.98 6.83 0.18
N ILE A 164 1.82 8.14 0.07
CA ILE A 164 0.60 8.74 -0.48
C ILE A 164 0.94 9.39 -1.81
N VAL A 165 0.22 9.00 -2.87
CA VAL A 165 0.35 9.61 -4.18
C VAL A 165 -0.97 10.23 -4.58
N LEU A 166 -0.95 11.54 -4.79
CA LEU A 166 -2.11 12.32 -5.15
C LEU A 166 -1.97 12.81 -6.59
N PHE A 167 -2.76 12.24 -7.48
CA PHE A 167 -3.03 12.84 -8.79
C PHE A 167 -3.94 14.05 -8.61
N LYS A 168 -4.04 14.90 -9.64
CA LYS A 168 -4.88 16.11 -9.64
C LYS A 168 -6.26 15.83 -9.02
N GLN A 169 -6.52 16.50 -7.90
CA GLN A 169 -7.77 16.48 -7.15
C GLN A 169 -8.51 17.82 -7.33
N ASP A 170 -9.80 17.85 -7.01
CA ASP A 170 -10.52 19.12 -6.82
C ASP A 170 -10.06 19.82 -5.52
N GLU A 171 -10.40 21.11 -5.38
CA GLU A 171 -9.99 21.91 -4.22
C GLU A 171 -10.50 21.34 -2.88
N THR A 172 -11.69 20.75 -2.88
CA THR A 172 -12.31 20.17 -1.68
C THR A 172 -11.51 18.96 -1.18
N ASN A 173 -11.18 18.02 -2.06
CA ASN A 173 -10.36 16.86 -1.69
C ASN A 173 -8.94 17.28 -1.29
N LEU A 174 -8.36 18.30 -1.92
CA LEU A 174 -7.05 18.84 -1.50
C LEU A 174 -7.10 19.42 -0.07
N LYS A 175 -8.15 20.18 0.27
CA LYS A 175 -8.34 20.68 1.64
C LYS A 175 -8.45 19.53 2.65
N HIS A 176 -9.17 18.46 2.32
CA HIS A 176 -9.25 17.29 3.20
C HIS A 176 -7.90 16.60 3.40
N VAL A 177 -7.07 16.49 2.35
CA VAL A 177 -5.71 15.97 2.48
C VAL A 177 -4.89 16.82 3.44
N TYR A 178 -4.87 18.15 3.23
CA TYR A 178 -4.07 19.08 4.02
C TYR A 178 -4.47 19.15 5.51
N LEU A 179 -5.74 18.88 5.82
CA LEU A 179 -6.22 18.91 7.20
C LEU A 179 -5.97 17.59 7.95
N ASP A 180 -5.81 16.48 7.23
CA ASP A 180 -5.63 15.15 7.82
C ASP A 180 -4.15 14.72 7.94
N HIS A 181 -3.23 15.37 7.22
CA HIS A 181 -1.78 15.12 7.23
C HIS A 181 -0.99 16.43 7.31
#